data_AF-A0A3E0DWE9-F1
#
_entry.id   AF-A0A3E0DWE9-F1
#
_cell.length_a   1.000
_cell.length_b   1.000
_cell.length_c   1.000
_cell.angle_alpha   90.00
_cell.angle_beta   90.00
_cell.angle_gamma   90.00
#
_symmetry.space_group_name_H-M   'P 1'
#
loop_
_entity.id
_entity.type
_entity.pdbx_description
1 polymer ?
#
loop_
_entity_poly.entity_id
_entity_poly.type
_entity_poly.pdbx_seq_one_letter_code
_entity_poly.pdbx_strand_id
1 'polypeptide(L)' 'MDPEKGKERFIKHFTPYRKYWWKLTLPGAIFFALGTHFLINRTISWDFLKSEEFYLKLFVYLIFTSFTNYYIL' A
#
# COMPACT_ATOMS: atom_id res chain seq x y z
N MET A 1 -20.60 -3.08 -13.70
CA MET A 1 -19.96 -2.04 -12.86
C MET A 1 -20.09 -0.72 -13.58
N ASP A 2 -20.57 0.31 -12.88
CA ASP A 2 -20.64 1.66 -13.45
C ASP A 2 -19.20 2.23 -13.59
N PRO A 3 -18.71 2.48 -14.83
CA PRO A 3 -17.35 2.95 -15.06
C PRO A 3 -17.02 4.26 -14.34
N GLU A 4 -18.03 5.11 -14.12
CA GLU A 4 -17.84 6.40 -13.45
C GLU A 4 -17.60 6.22 -11.94
N LYS A 5 -18.28 5.27 -11.30
CA LYS A 5 -18.03 4.91 -9.89
C LYS A 5 -16.66 4.27 -9.69
N GLY A 6 -16.15 3.50 -10.65
CA GLY A 6 -14.78 2.95 -10.61
C GLY A 6 -13.73 4.06 -10.66
N LYS A 7 -13.91 5.03 -11.58
CA LYS A 7 -13.04 6.21 -11.71
C LYS A 7 -13.01 7.07 -10.44
N GLU A 8 -14.17 7.39 -9.87
CA GLU A 8 -14.25 8.24 -8.67
C GLU A 8 -13.58 7.59 -7.46
N ARG A 9 -13.67 6.26 -7.33
CA ARG A 9 -13.02 5.49 -6.26
C ARG A 9 -11.52 5.37 -6.44
N PHE A 10 -11.07 5.13 -7.67
CA PHE A 10 -9.65 5.18 -8.01
C PHE A 10 -9.05 6.54 -7.68
N ILE A 11 -9.73 7.64 -8.05
CA ILE A 11 -9.31 9.00 -7.67
C ILE A 11 -9.26 9.15 -6.13
N LYS A 12 -10.27 8.71 -5.38
CA LYS A 12 -10.25 8.83 -3.91
C LYS A 12 -9.13 8.03 -3.22
N HIS A 13 -8.72 6.88 -3.77
CA HIS A 13 -7.67 6.02 -3.20
C HIS A 13 -6.26 6.30 -3.74
N PHE A 14 -6.16 6.74 -5.00
CA PHE A 14 -4.90 6.85 -5.75
C PHE A 14 -4.43 8.29 -5.91
N THR A 15 -5.34 9.26 -6.14
CA THR A 15 -4.95 10.67 -5.99
C THR A 15 -4.72 10.97 -4.51
N PRO A 16 -3.76 11.83 -4.17
CA PRO A 16 -3.47 12.20 -2.80
C PRO A 16 -4.59 13.10 -2.28
N TYR A 17 -5.77 12.54 -2.03
CA TYR A 17 -6.57 13.00 -0.92
C TYR A 17 -5.72 12.71 0.32
N ARG A 18 -4.81 13.65 0.63
CA ARG A 18 -3.81 13.61 1.72
C ARG A 18 -4.38 12.96 2.98
N LYS A 19 -5.65 13.24 3.27
CA LYS A 19 -6.41 12.73 4.41
C LYS A 19 -6.55 11.20 4.46
N TYR A 20 -6.73 10.50 3.34
CA TYR A 20 -6.91 9.04 3.31
C TYR A 20 -5.60 8.30 3.10
N TRP A 21 -4.72 8.83 2.25
CA TRP A 21 -3.42 8.21 1.97
C TRP A 21 -2.55 8.13 3.23
N TRP A 22 -2.50 9.20 4.02
CA TRP A 22 -1.77 9.21 5.31
C TRP A 22 -2.45 8.41 6.41
N LYS A 23 -3.79 8.25 6.39
CA LYS A 23 -4.54 7.59 7.47
C LYS A 23 -4.70 6.08 7.30
N LEU A 24 -4.75 5.59 6.05
CA LEU A 24 -5.09 4.19 5.77
C LEU A 24 -4.05 3.51 4.88
N THR A 25 -3.76 4.09 3.72
CA THR A 25 -2.89 3.44 2.72
C THR A 25 -1.44 3.33 3.18
N LEU A 26 -0.88 4.42 3.71
CA LEU A 26 0.51 4.46 4.14
C LEU A 26 0.76 3.59 5.40
N PRO A 27 -0.04 3.65 6.47
CA PRO A 27 0.12 2.74 7.61
C PRO A 27 -0.03 1.27 7.21
N GLY A 28 -0.99 0.95 6.34
CA GLY A 28 -1.18 -0.41 5.83
C GLY A 28 0.01 -0.91 5.03
N ALA A 29 0.57 -0.07 4.15
CA ALA A 29 1.75 -0.42 3.36
C ALA A 29 3.02 -0.63 4.22
N ILE A 30 3.22 0.23 5.23
CA ILE A 30 4.32 0.09 6.20
C ILE A 30 4.15 -1.22 6.99
N PHE A 31 2.94 -1.49 7.49
CA PHE A 31 2.65 -2.72 8.23
C PHE A 31 2.87 -3.97 7.37
N PHE A 32 2.46 -3.95 6.10
CA PHE A 32 2.69 -5.04 5.15
C PHE A 32 4.20 -5.28 4.92
N ALA A 33 4.97 -4.22 4.67
CA ALA A 33 6.41 -4.33 4.44
C ALA A 33 7.15 -4.89 5.67
N LEU A 34 6.81 -4.39 6.87
CA LEU A 34 7.37 -4.89 8.13
C LEU A 34 6.93 -6.33 8.42
N GLY A 35 5.65 -6.65 8.25
CA GLY A 35 5.10 -7.99 8.49
C GLY A 35 5.70 -9.04 7.56
N THR A 36 5.84 -8.74 6.27
CA THR A 36 6.49 -9.65 5.31
C THR A 36 7.97 -9.86 5.62
N HIS A 37 8.69 -8.80 6.01
CA HIS A 37 10.09 -8.93 6.44
C HIS A 37 10.22 -9.78 7.71
N PHE A 38 9.36 -9.56 8.70
CA PHE A 38 9.33 -10.35 9.93
C PHE A 38 9.01 -11.83 9.67
N LEU A 39 8.04 -12.13 8.79
CA LEU A 39 7.68 -13.51 8.46
C LEU A 39 8.84 -14.29 7.84
N ILE A 40 9.66 -13.64 7.01
CA ILE A 40 10.79 -14.25 6.32
C ILE A 40 12.01 -14.34 7.26
N ASN A 41 12.37 -13.24 7.92
CA ASN A 41 13.63 -13.11 8.65
C ASN A 41 13.51 -13.37 10.16
N ARG A 42 12.28 -13.49 10.69
CA ARG A 42 11.97 -13.65 12.13
C ARG A 42 12.56 -12.56 13.02
N THR A 43 12.90 -11.41 12.45
CA THR A 43 13.50 -10.28 13.15
C THR A 43 12.85 -8.97 12.69
N ILE A 44 12.81 -7.98 13.59
CA ILE A 44 12.36 -6.62 13.29
C ILE A 44 13.58 -5.73 13.47
N SER A 45 14.10 -5.18 12.37
CA SER A 45 15.17 -4.20 12.39
C SER A 45 14.65 -2.85 11.91
N TRP A 46 15.04 -1.78 12.59
CA TRP A 46 14.76 -0.43 12.13
C TRP A 46 15.60 -0.05 10.91
N ASP A 47 16.73 -0.72 10.68
CA ASP A 47 17.55 -0.52 9.47
C ASP A 47 16.83 -0.97 8.22
N PHE A 48 15.90 -1.92 8.35
CA PHE A 48 15.06 -2.36 7.23
C PHE A 48 14.22 -1.20 6.68
N LEU A 49 13.76 -0.24 7.49
CA LEU A 49 13.00 0.92 7.00
C LEU A 49 13.79 1.80 6.01
N LYS A 50 15.13 1.72 6.05
CA LYS A 50 16.01 2.46 5.13
C LYS A 50 16.47 1.61 3.95
N SER A 51 16.13 0.33 3.94
CA SER A 51 16.57 -0.62 2.90
C SER A 51 15.76 -0.47 1.62
N GLU A 52 16.40 -0.77 0.48
CA GLU A 52 15.71 -0.86 -0.81
C GLU A 52 14.59 -1.91 -0.80
N GLU A 53 14.79 -3.00 -0.04
CA GLU A 53 13.82 -4.08 0.13
C GLU A 53 12.49 -3.58 0.74
N PHE A 54 12.56 -2.67 1.71
CA PHE A 54 11.38 -2.05 2.30
C PHE A 54 10.59 -1.24 1.26
N TYR A 55 11.27 -0.39 0.49
CA TYR A 55 10.63 0.44 -0.54
C TYR A 55 10.03 -0.42 -1.65
N LEU A 56 10.70 -1.51 -2.03
CA LEU A 56 10.18 -2.46 -3.00
C LEU A 56 8.88 -3.11 -2.51
N LYS A 57 8.88 -3.64 -1.28
CA LYS A 57 7.68 -4.25 -0.66
C LYS A 57 6.54 -3.25 -0.52
N LEU A 58 6.86 -2.02 -0.11
CA LEU A 58 5.90 -0.92 -0.01
C LEU A 58 5.29 -0.59 -1.38
N PHE A 59 6.10 -0.51 -2.43
CA PHE A 59 5.64 -0.21 -3.79
C PHE A 59 4.78 -1.34 -4.37
N VAL A 60 5.16 -2.60 -4.18
CA VAL A 60 4.37 -3.77 -4.58
C VAL A 60 3.01 -3.76 -3.91
N TYR A 61 2.94 -3.46 -2.62
CA TYR A 61 1.68 -3.34 -1.91
C TYR A 61 0.80 -2.22 -2.47
N LEU A 62 1.37 -1.05 -2.75
CA LEU A 62 0.65 0.07 -3.35
C LEU A 62 0.08 -0.30 -4.72
N ILE A 63 0.84 -0.98 -5.57
CA ILE A 63 0.37 -1.49 -6.86
C ILE A 63 -0.80 -2.46 -6.65
N PHE A 64 -0.63 -3.48 -5.81
CA PHE A 64 -1.65 -4.50 -5.58
C PHE A 64 -2.97 -3.91 -5.05
N THR A 65 -2.87 -3.01 -4.08
CA THR A 65 -4.01 -2.30 -3.50
C THR A 65 -4.74 -1.46 -4.55
N SER A 66 -4.01 -0.90 -5.50
CA SER A 66 -4.56 -0.08 -6.58
C SER A 66 -5.28 -0.91 -7.64
N PHE A 67 -4.71 -2.03 -8.06
CA PHE A 67 -5.38 -2.99 -8.93
C PHE A 67 -6.65 -3.54 -8.27
N THR A 68 -6.58 -3.94 -7.01
CA THR A 68 -7.73 -4.50 -6.28
C THR A 68 -8.88 -3.50 -6.18
N ASN A 69 -8.59 -2.23 -5.85
CA ASN A 69 -9.60 -1.18 -5.79
C ASN A 69 -10.18 -0.79 -7.16
N TYR A 70 -9.42 -0.95 -8.25
CA TYR A 70 -9.88 -0.61 -9.59
C TYR A 70 -10.74 -1.71 -10.22
N TYR A 71 -10.38 -2.98 -10.02
CA TYR A 71 -10.95 -4.11 -10.77
C TYR A 71 -11.92 -4.99 -9.99
N ILE A 72 -11.82 -5.08 -8.66
CA ILE A 72 -12.50 -6.12 -7.87
C ILE A 72 -13.70 -5.57 -7.06
N LEU A 73 -13.87 -4.24 -6.91
CA LEU A 73 -14.88 -3.60 -6.03
C LEU A 73 -15.65 -2.40 -6.61
#